data_AF-A0A1S3YDM2-F1
#
_entry.id   AF-A0A1S3YDM2-F1
#
_cell.length_a   1.000
_cell.length_b   1.000
_cell.length_c   1.000
_cell.angle_alpha   90.00
_cell.angle_beta   90.00
_cell.angle_gamma   90.00
#
_symmetry.space_group_name_H-M   'P 1'
#
loop_
_entity.id
_entity.type
_entity.pdbx_description
1 polymer ?
#
loop_
_entity_poly.entity_id
_entity_poly.type
_entity_poly.pdbx_seq_one_letter_code
_entity_poly.pdbx_strand_id
1 'polypeptide(L)'
;MATTTVFRRIKEGVIRSHTNAIKPYLTEENKRARLQFCLSMIESVARPRYDEDGVEYFSGKIGIFPFVIKEPARRNSKNRVVGTLETKPILSVTKDVTRTCLIEKVLPAIRSKWPLSRSNGPIFIQQDNARPHLGVNDVEFNEATRQGGFDIRLCFQPPNSPDLNVLDL
;
A
#
# COMPACT_ATOMS: atom_id res chain seq x y z
N MET A 1 -16.58 -4.61 -34.94
CA MET A 1 -15.91 -3.52 -34.19
C MET A 1 -15.35 -2.52 -35.18
N ALA A 2 -15.60 -1.21 -34.98
CA ALA A 2 -15.06 -0.18 -35.86
C ALA A 2 -13.52 -0.14 -35.72
N THR A 3 -12.81 -0.42 -36.81
CA THR A 3 -11.34 -0.31 -36.84
C THR A 3 -10.97 1.15 -36.69
N THR A 4 -10.26 1.47 -35.60
CA THR A 4 -9.81 2.83 -35.34
C THR A 4 -8.92 3.33 -36.48
N THR A 5 -8.92 4.63 -36.73
CA THR A 5 -8.10 5.29 -37.77
C THR A 5 -6.62 4.88 -37.69
N VAL A 6 -6.13 4.59 -36.49
CA VAL A 6 -4.78 4.09 -36.24
C VAL A 6 -4.56 2.71 -36.85
N PHE A 7 -5.47 1.74 -36.63
CA PHE A 7 -5.38 0.41 -37.22
C PHE A 7 -5.39 0.46 -38.75
N ARG A 8 -6.23 1.32 -39.34
CA ARG A 8 -6.29 1.50 -40.79
C ARG A 8 -4.97 2.03 -41.35
N ARG A 9 -4.37 3.04 -40.73
CA ARG A 9 -3.10 3.63 -41.17
C ARG A 9 -1.89 2.73 -40.97
N ILE A 10 -1.93 1.80 -40.00
CA ILE A 10 -0.93 0.72 -39.87
C ILE A 10 -1.05 -0.25 -41.05
N LYS A 11 -2.28 -0.64 -41.43
CA LYS A 11 -2.53 -1.54 -42.57
C LYS A 11 -2.14 -0.91 -43.92
N GLU A 12 -2.33 0.40 -44.06
CA GLU A 12 -1.94 1.18 -45.24
C GLU A 12 -0.42 1.45 -45.31
N GLY A 13 0.36 1.07 -44.29
CA GLY A 13 1.81 1.28 -44.26
C GLY A 13 2.25 2.73 -44.02
N VAL A 14 1.30 3.65 -43.82
CA VAL A 14 1.53 5.07 -43.52
C VAL A 14 2.14 5.24 -42.12
N ILE A 15 1.78 4.36 -41.18
CA ILE A 15 2.37 4.30 -39.85
C ILE A 15 3.03 2.94 -39.71
N ARG A 16 4.34 2.92 -39.44
CA ARG A 16 5.03 1.72 -38.97
C ARG A 16 5.02 1.69 -37.45
N SER A 17 4.60 0.57 -36.88
CA SER A 17 4.84 0.30 -35.47
C SER A 17 6.35 0.28 -35.22
N HIS A 18 6.82 1.16 -34.35
CA HIS A 18 8.22 1.16 -33.93
C HIS A 18 8.29 0.71 -32.48
N THR A 19 8.79 -0.50 -32.24
CA THR A 19 9.15 -0.96 -30.91
C THR A 19 10.54 -0.41 -30.59
N ASN A 20 10.58 0.66 -29.81
CA ASN A 20 11.84 1.19 -29.32
C ASN A 20 12.50 0.11 -28.43
N ALA A 21 13.69 -0.37 -28.79
CA ALA A 21 14.44 -1.38 -28.03
C ALA A 21 14.88 -0.87 -26.64
N ILE A 22 14.70 0.43 -26.38
CA ILE A 22 14.88 1.07 -25.08
C ILE A 22 13.62 0.88 -24.19
N LYS A 23 13.05 -0.31 -24.20
CA LYS A 23 12.43 -0.85 -23.00
C LYS A 23 13.42 -1.89 -22.51
N PRO A 24 14.34 -1.59 -21.58
CA PRO A 24 15.13 -2.64 -20.98
C PRO A 24 14.13 -3.65 -20.45
N TYR A 25 14.13 -4.85 -21.03
CA TYR A 25 13.42 -5.98 -20.45
C TYR A 25 13.82 -6.02 -18.98
N LEU A 26 12.84 -6.13 -18.08
CA LEU A 26 13.15 -6.24 -16.66
C LEU A 26 14.04 -7.47 -16.51
N THR A 27 15.32 -7.24 -16.18
CA THR A 27 16.23 -8.30 -15.76
C THR A 27 15.66 -8.98 -14.53
N GLU A 28 16.04 -10.23 -14.26
CA GLU A 28 15.61 -10.91 -13.03
C GLU A 28 15.98 -10.10 -11.78
N GLU A 29 17.11 -9.39 -11.82
CA GLU A 29 17.50 -8.44 -10.78
C GLU A 29 16.52 -7.26 -10.66
N ASN A 30 16.14 -6.63 -11.77
CA ASN A 30 15.15 -5.55 -11.78
C ASN A 30 13.77 -6.05 -11.32
N LYS A 31 13.34 -7.25 -11.72
CA LYS A 31 12.09 -7.87 -11.25
C LYS A 31 12.13 -8.11 -9.75
N ARG A 32 13.22 -8.69 -9.23
CA ARG A 32 13.42 -8.94 -7.81
C ARG A 32 13.42 -7.64 -7.02
N ALA A 33 14.14 -6.61 -7.48
CA ALA A 33 14.17 -5.30 -6.82
C ALA A 33 12.78 -4.66 -6.77
N ARG A 34 12.00 -4.75 -7.86
CA ARG A 34 10.62 -4.27 -7.90
C ARG A 34 9.68 -5.06 -6.99
N LEU A 35 9.83 -6.39 -6.94
CA LEU A 35 9.04 -7.23 -6.04
C LEU A 35 9.36 -6.93 -4.58
N GLN A 36 10.64 -6.81 -4.23
CA GLN A 36 11.08 -6.40 -2.89
C GLN A 36 10.52 -5.03 -2.51
N PHE A 37 10.48 -4.09 -3.45
CA PHE A 37 9.86 -2.79 -3.24
C PHE A 37 8.35 -2.91 -2.96
N CYS A 38 7.61 -3.72 -3.72
CA CYS A 38 6.19 -3.96 -3.47
C CYS A 38 5.94 -4.65 -2.11
N LEU A 39 6.76 -5.64 -1.76
CA LEU A 39 6.69 -6.34 -0.46
C LEU A 39 7.10 -5.45 0.71
N SER A 40 7.85 -4.38 0.47
CA SER A 40 8.20 -3.38 1.48
C SER A 40 7.06 -2.39 1.75
N MET A 41 5.80 -2.74 1.54
CA MET A 41 4.65 -1.86 1.79
C MET A 41 3.57 -2.55 2.61
N ILE A 42 2.87 -1.79 3.45
CA ILE A 42 1.61 -2.19 4.05
C ILE A 42 0.49 -1.65 3.19
N GLU A 43 -0.36 -2.54 2.67
CA GLU A 43 -1.64 -2.15 2.09
C GLU A 43 -2.73 -2.23 3.17
N SER A 44 -3.48 -1.14 3.32
CA SER A 44 -4.62 -1.06 4.23
C SER A 44 -5.88 -0.86 3.42
N VAL A 45 -6.75 -1.85 3.49
CA VAL A 45 -8.04 -1.89 2.81
C VAL A 45 -9.13 -2.37 3.76
N ALA A 46 -10.33 -1.87 3.54
CA ALA A 46 -11.54 -2.28 4.21
C ALA A 46 -12.57 -2.74 3.17
N ARG A 47 -13.67 -3.32 3.63
CA ARG A 47 -14.80 -3.64 2.75
C ARG A 47 -15.40 -2.35 2.18
N PRO A 48 -15.62 -2.26 0.85
CA PRO A 48 -16.38 -1.17 0.26
C PRO A 48 -17.79 -1.11 0.86
N ARG A 49 -18.36 0.09 0.93
CA ARG A 49 -19.74 0.32 1.40
C ARG A 49 -20.51 1.12 0.35
N TYR A 50 -21.76 0.72 0.19
CA TYR A 50 -22.71 1.26 -0.77
C TYR A 50 -23.92 1.80 -0.01
N ASP A 51 -24.54 2.85 -0.52
CA ASP A 51 -25.79 3.38 0.04
C ASP A 51 -27.00 2.53 -0.41
N GLU A 52 -28.21 2.98 -0.05
CA GLU A 52 -29.46 2.27 -0.37
C GLU A 52 -29.72 2.19 -1.88
N ASP A 53 -29.17 3.12 -2.66
CA ASP A 53 -29.27 3.18 -4.12
C ASP A 53 -28.16 2.37 -4.81
N GLY A 54 -27.27 1.74 -4.04
CA GLY A 54 -26.13 0.96 -4.54
C GLY A 54 -24.95 1.81 -5.03
N VAL A 55 -24.92 3.10 -4.71
CA VAL A 55 -23.80 4.00 -5.05
C VAL A 55 -22.69 3.83 -4.01
N GLU A 56 -21.45 3.67 -4.49
CA GLU A 56 -20.28 3.54 -3.63
C GLU A 56 -19.99 4.88 -2.93
N TYR A 57 -20.16 4.96 -1.61
CA TYR A 57 -19.76 6.13 -0.83
C TYR A 57 -18.43 5.90 -0.08
N PHE A 58 -17.99 4.65 0.04
CA PHE A 58 -16.70 4.32 0.65
C PHE A 58 -16.08 3.14 -0.08
N SER A 59 -15.00 3.40 -0.82
CA SER A 59 -14.29 2.37 -1.60
C SER A 59 -13.52 1.34 -0.75
N GLY A 60 -13.39 1.55 0.56
CA GLY A 60 -12.55 0.70 1.41
C GLY A 60 -11.04 0.98 1.31
N LYS A 61 -10.58 1.76 0.33
CA LYS A 61 -9.15 2.00 0.09
C LYS A 61 -8.58 3.03 1.06
N ILE A 62 -7.93 2.55 2.13
CA ILE A 62 -7.30 3.42 3.13
C ILE A 62 -5.94 3.93 2.63
N GLY A 63 -5.08 3.05 2.13
CA GLY A 63 -3.81 3.47 1.53
C GLY A 63 -2.78 2.36 1.44
N ILE A 64 -1.67 2.69 0.76
CA ILE A 64 -0.49 1.85 0.65
C ILE A 64 0.68 2.63 1.25
N PHE A 65 1.34 2.05 2.25
CA PHE A 65 2.34 2.71 3.07
C PHE A 65 3.68 1.99 2.95
N PRO A 66 4.66 2.57 2.24
CA PRO A 66 5.96 1.94 2.10
C PRO A 66 6.78 2.04 3.39
N PHE A 67 7.49 0.96 3.71
CA PHE A 67 8.57 0.86 4.69
C PHE A 67 9.82 1.50 4.10
N VAL A 68 9.91 2.81 4.27
CA VAL A 68 11.01 3.60 3.75
C VAL A 68 11.63 4.47 4.82
N ILE A 69 12.95 4.59 4.76
CA ILE A 69 13.73 5.55 5.53
C ILE A 69 14.21 6.67 4.61
N LYS A 70 14.26 7.90 5.12
CA LYS A 70 14.88 9.03 4.42
C LYS A 70 16.32 9.15 4.91
N GLU A 71 17.28 8.86 4.05
CA GLU A 71 18.71 9.03 4.32
C GLU A 71 19.31 10.09 3.42
N PRO A 72 20.29 10.89 3.87
CA PRO A 72 20.97 11.83 2.99
C PRO A 72 21.81 11.09 1.94
N ALA A 73 21.80 11.62 0.71
CA ALA A 73 22.61 11.11 -0.38
C ALA A 73 24.09 11.13 -0.02
N ARG A 74 24.76 9.97 -0.10
CA ARG A 74 26.19 9.83 0.23
C ARG A 74 27.13 10.33 -0.87
N ARG A 75 26.66 10.43 -2.11
CA ARG A 75 27.45 10.85 -3.27
C ARG A 75 26.65 11.81 -4.13
N ASN A 76 27.37 12.76 -4.73
CA ASN A 76 26.84 13.55 -5.83
C ASN A 76 26.55 12.64 -7.03
N SER A 77 25.45 12.92 -7.73
CA SER A 77 25.11 12.34 -9.02
C SER A 77 24.56 13.45 -9.92
N LYS A 78 24.49 13.19 -11.23
CA LYS A 78 23.95 14.15 -12.21
C LYS A 78 22.55 14.67 -11.84
N ASN A 79 21.76 13.86 -11.15
CA ASN A 79 20.37 14.18 -10.81
C ASN A 79 20.16 14.50 -9.32
N ARG A 80 21.22 14.53 -8.50
CA ARG A 80 21.07 14.69 -7.04
C ARG A 80 22.37 15.13 -6.37
N VAL A 81 22.29 16.19 -5.56
CA VAL A 81 23.41 16.68 -4.76
C VAL A 81 23.57 15.83 -3.49
N VAL A 82 24.80 15.71 -2.99
CA VAL A 82 25.12 15.10 -1.70
C VAL A 82 24.31 15.77 -0.59
N GLY A 83 23.80 14.98 0.36
CA GLY A 83 22.94 15.48 1.42
C GLY A 83 21.45 15.61 1.06
N THR A 84 21.05 15.51 -0.22
CA THR A 84 19.61 15.45 -0.56
C THR A 84 18.96 14.21 0.08
N LEU A 85 17.85 14.39 0.80
CA LEU A 85 17.13 13.29 1.44
C LEU A 85 16.58 12.31 0.40
N GLU A 86 16.85 11.04 0.64
CA GLU A 86 16.69 9.95 -0.29
C GLU A 86 15.85 8.87 0.35
N THR A 87 14.74 8.52 -0.30
CA THR A 87 13.85 7.47 0.18
C THR A 87 14.44 6.11 -0.17
N LYS A 88 14.86 5.33 0.83
CA LYS A 88 15.36 3.97 0.66
C LYS A 88 14.41 2.95 1.29
N PRO A 89 14.20 1.79 0.65
CA PRO A 89 13.40 0.73 1.25
C PRO A 89 14.12 0.16 2.48
N ILE A 90 13.36 -0.12 3.53
CA ILE A 90 13.85 -0.85 4.69
C ILE A 90 13.91 -2.33 4.29
N LEU A 91 15.12 -2.89 4.24
CA LEU A 91 15.35 -4.27 3.80
C LEU A 91 14.93 -5.31 4.83
N SER A 92 14.88 -4.93 6.12
CA SER A 92 14.47 -5.79 7.22
C SER A 92 13.32 -5.12 7.96
N VAL A 93 12.10 -5.58 7.69
CA VAL A 93 10.92 -5.14 8.43
C VAL A 93 10.99 -5.79 9.81
N THR A 94 11.11 -4.97 10.86
CA THR A 94 11.05 -5.40 12.27
C THR A 94 9.69 -5.04 12.87
N LYS A 95 9.40 -5.58 14.06
CA LYS A 95 8.17 -5.25 14.79
C LYS A 95 8.03 -3.75 15.02
N ASP A 96 9.13 -3.07 15.32
CA ASP A 96 9.14 -1.61 15.58
C ASP A 96 8.85 -0.82 14.30
N VAL A 97 9.44 -1.22 13.17
CA VAL A 97 9.15 -0.61 11.86
C VAL A 97 7.68 -0.75 11.49
N THR A 98 7.10 -1.94 11.70
CA THR A 98 5.66 -2.19 11.50
C THR A 98 4.82 -1.31 12.44
N ARG A 99 5.17 -1.25 13.73
CA ARG A 99 4.47 -0.42 14.73
C ARG A 99 4.45 1.04 14.32
N THR A 100 5.61 1.62 14.04
CA THR A 100 5.74 3.02 13.65
C THR A 100 4.93 3.31 12.39
N CYS A 101 4.96 2.42 11.39
CA CYS A 101 4.16 2.57 10.18
C CYS A 101 2.65 2.58 10.49
N LEU A 102 2.17 1.66 11.34
CA LEU A 102 0.78 1.60 11.75
C LEU A 102 0.36 2.90 12.47
N ILE A 103 1.15 3.35 13.45
CA ILE A 103 0.84 4.52 14.28
C ILE A 103 0.90 5.82 13.47
N GLU A 104 1.97 6.04 12.72
CA GLU A 104 2.24 7.33 12.08
C GLU A 104 1.53 7.49 10.74
N LYS A 105 1.20 6.38 10.05
CA LYS A 105 0.64 6.43 8.70
C LYS A 105 -0.75 5.83 8.62
N VAL A 106 -0.95 4.62 9.14
CA VAL A 106 -2.23 3.90 9.01
C VAL A 106 -3.32 4.53 9.88
N LEU A 107 -3.07 4.78 11.16
CA LEU A 107 -4.09 5.36 12.06
C LEU A 107 -4.59 6.73 11.57
N PRO A 108 -3.73 7.69 11.15
CA PRO A 108 -4.21 8.95 10.60
C PRO A 108 -5.01 8.77 9.31
N ALA A 109 -4.60 7.85 8.43
CA ALA A 109 -5.31 7.58 7.19
C ALA A 109 -6.70 6.97 7.44
N ILE A 110 -6.84 6.07 8.41
CA ILE A 110 -8.14 5.57 8.86
C ILE A 110 -8.97 6.74 9.35
N ARG A 111 -8.46 7.54 10.29
CA ARG A 111 -9.21 8.69 10.84
C ARG A 111 -9.69 9.68 9.78
N SER A 112 -8.90 9.87 8.72
CA SER A 112 -9.23 10.78 7.62
C SER A 112 -10.24 10.21 6.61
N LYS A 113 -10.22 8.90 6.37
CA LYS A 113 -11.00 8.28 5.28
C LYS A 113 -12.16 7.43 5.76
N TRP A 114 -12.17 7.04 7.03
CA TRP A 114 -13.20 6.16 7.57
C TRP A 114 -14.55 6.86 7.53
N PRO A 115 -15.59 6.20 7.01
CA PRO A 115 -16.92 6.80 6.96
C PRO A 115 -17.42 7.01 8.39
N LEU A 116 -17.91 8.21 8.67
CA LEU A 116 -18.59 8.55 9.93
C LEU A 116 -19.93 7.80 9.95
N SER A 117 -19.90 6.54 10.38
CA SER A 117 -21.12 5.76 10.59
C SER A 117 -21.87 6.31 11.80
N ARG A 118 -23.21 6.22 11.77
CA ARG A 118 -24.09 6.49 12.92
C ARG A 118 -23.78 5.57 14.13
N SER A 119 -23.13 4.44 13.88
CA SER A 119 -22.60 3.53 14.89
C SER A 119 -21.11 3.81 15.13
N ASN A 120 -20.77 4.30 16.33
CA ASN A 120 -19.40 4.35 16.87
C ASN A 120 -18.89 2.94 17.25
N GLY A 121 -19.04 1.98 16.33
CA GLY A 121 -18.56 0.62 16.52
C GLY A 121 -17.03 0.56 16.45
N PRO A 122 -16.41 -0.43 17.11
CA PRO A 122 -14.98 -0.64 17.03
C PRO A 122 -14.54 -0.95 15.59
N ILE A 123 -13.38 -0.42 15.19
CA ILE A 123 -12.67 -0.72 13.95
C ILE A 123 -11.62 -1.78 14.26
N PHE A 124 -11.68 -2.90 13.56
CA PHE A 124 -10.68 -3.95 13.68
C PHE A 124 -9.69 -3.89 12.51
N ILE A 125 -8.41 -3.74 12.83
CA ILE A 125 -7.30 -3.93 11.89
C ILE A 125 -6.88 -5.39 11.99
N GLN A 126 -7.20 -6.17 10.96
CA GLN A 126 -6.78 -7.55 10.83
C GLN A 126 -5.36 -7.60 10.26
N GLN A 127 -4.47 -8.31 10.94
CA GLN A 127 -3.14 -8.66 10.43
C GLN A 127 -3.09 -10.15 10.09
N ASP A 128 -2.27 -10.50 9.10
CA ASP A 128 -1.90 -11.90 8.88
C ASP A 128 -0.99 -12.40 10.02
N ASN A 129 -0.80 -13.72 10.10
CA ASN A 129 0.04 -14.30 11.14
C ASN A 129 1.55 -14.28 10.78
N ALA A 130 1.96 -13.54 9.73
CA ALA A 130 3.35 -13.47 9.33
C ALA A 130 4.19 -12.69 10.35
N ARG A 131 5.44 -13.10 10.55
CA ARG A 131 6.38 -12.33 11.38
C ARG A 131 6.93 -11.16 10.54
N PRO A 132 7.13 -9.96 11.13
CA PRO A 132 6.93 -9.61 12.54
C PRO A 132 5.57 -8.95 12.80
N HIS A 133 4.64 -9.70 13.40
CA HIS A 133 3.34 -9.17 13.82
C HIS A 133 3.45 -8.31 15.08
N LEU A 134 2.56 -7.32 15.20
CA LEU A 134 2.39 -6.57 16.43
C LEU A 134 1.53 -7.40 17.40
N GLY A 135 1.81 -7.33 18.70
CA GLY A 135 0.91 -7.95 19.67
C GLY A 135 -0.41 -7.19 19.73
N VAL A 136 -1.55 -7.89 19.89
CA VAL A 136 -2.86 -7.24 20.06
C VAL A 136 -2.89 -6.23 21.22
N ASN A 137 -2.08 -6.49 22.26
CA ASN A 137 -1.96 -5.63 23.45
C ASN A 137 -0.71 -4.73 23.43
N ASP A 138 -0.19 -4.37 22.25
CA ASP A 138 0.97 -3.48 22.15
C ASP A 138 0.65 -2.09 22.74
N VAL A 139 1.46 -1.68 23.72
CA VAL A 139 1.17 -0.51 24.57
C VAL A 139 1.17 0.77 23.75
N GLU A 140 2.23 1.00 22.97
CA GLU A 140 2.39 2.18 22.11
C GLU A 140 1.25 2.30 21.09
N PHE A 141 0.87 1.17 20.46
CA PHE A 141 -0.25 1.18 19.53
C PHE A 141 -1.57 1.53 20.23
N ASN A 142 -1.86 0.89 21.37
CA ASN A 142 -3.08 1.14 22.13
C ASN A 142 -3.17 2.57 22.68
N GLU A 143 -2.03 3.18 23.02
CA GLU A 143 -1.98 4.61 23.38
C GLU A 143 -2.28 5.49 22.18
N ALA A 144 -1.70 5.20 21.03
CA ALA A 144 -1.93 5.95 19.81
C ALA A 144 -3.40 5.90 19.35
N THR A 145 -4.08 4.75 19.48
CA THR A 145 -5.49 4.63 19.06
C THR A 145 -6.43 5.49 19.91
N ARG A 146 -6.19 5.59 21.22
CA ARG A 146 -7.00 6.41 22.16
C ARG A 146 -7.02 7.90 21.84
N GLN A 147 -5.98 8.43 21.19
CA GLN A 147 -5.85 9.86 20.89
C GLN A 147 -6.79 10.35 19.77
N GLY A 148 -7.58 9.47 19.15
CA GLY A 148 -8.28 9.77 17.89
C GLY A 148 -9.80 9.82 17.91
N GLY A 149 -10.45 9.53 19.05
CA GLY A 149 -11.91 9.40 19.10
C GLY A 149 -12.50 8.18 18.37
N PHE A 150 -11.66 7.35 17.74
CA PHE A 150 -12.03 6.07 17.16
C PHE A 150 -11.56 4.93 18.07
N ASP A 151 -12.43 3.94 18.30
CA ASP A 151 -12.06 2.68 18.96
C ASP A 151 -11.43 1.75 17.90
N ILE A 152 -10.10 1.79 17.77
CA ILE A 152 -9.34 0.97 16.81
C ILE A 152 -8.60 -0.13 17.56
N ARG A 153 -8.76 -1.38 17.12
CA ARG A 153 -8.20 -2.58 17.76
C ARG A 153 -7.49 -3.45 16.73
N LEU A 154 -6.44 -4.13 17.17
CA LEU A 154 -5.76 -5.14 16.36
C LEU A 154 -6.40 -6.52 16.58
N CYS A 155 -6.49 -7.30 15.51
CA CYS A 155 -6.83 -8.71 15.59
C CYS A 155 -5.96 -9.51 14.61
N PHE A 156 -5.79 -10.80 14.89
CA PHE A 156 -5.10 -11.72 14.00
C PHE A 156 -6.10 -12.50 13.16
N GLN A 157 -5.70 -12.82 11.94
CA GLN A 157 -6.42 -13.80 11.12
C GLN A 157 -6.44 -15.16 11.84
N PRO A 158 -7.56 -15.88 11.86
CA PRO A 158 -7.57 -17.26 12.35
C PRO A 158 -6.62 -18.14 11.52
N PRO A 159 -5.95 -19.13 12.14
CA PRO A 159 -4.99 -19.99 11.43
C PRO A 159 -5.59 -20.65 10.19
N ASN A 160 -4.81 -20.75 9.11
CA ASN A 160 -5.17 -21.44 7.85
C ASN A 160 -6.51 -21.02 7.22
N SER A 161 -6.89 -19.75 7.36
CA SER A 161 -8.18 -19.25 6.86
C SER A 161 -8.02 -18.15 5.80
N PRO A 162 -7.42 -18.44 4.62
CA PRO A 162 -7.18 -17.45 3.58
C PRO A 162 -8.50 -16.80 3.10
N ASP A 163 -9.60 -17.54 3.11
CA ASP A 163 -10.94 -17.07 2.74
C ASP A 163 -11.49 -15.94 3.65
N LEU A 164 -10.79 -15.60 4.73
CA LEU A 164 -11.16 -14.54 5.68
C LEU A 164 -10.28 -13.28 5.55
N ASN A 165 -9.41 -13.21 4.54
CA ASN A 165 -8.62 -12.02 4.26
C ASN A 165 -9.17 -11.31 3.01
N VAL A 166 -9.54 -10.04 3.16
CA VAL A 166 -10.02 -9.21 2.04
C VAL A 166 -8.94 -8.98 0.97
N LEU A 167 -7.67 -9.22 1.29
CA LEU A 167 -6.55 -9.14 0.36
C LEU A 167 -6.25 -10.47 -0.37
N ASP A 168 -6.77 -11.60 0.12
CA ASP A 168 -6.52 -12.93 -0.47
C ASP A 168 -7.71 -13.44 -1.32
N LEU A 169 -8.87 -12.75 -1.25
CA LEU A 169 -10.11 -13.03 -2.00
C LEU A 169 -10.18 -12.24 -3.32
#